data_AF-I3CVT3-F1
#
_entry.id   AF-I3CVT3-F1
#
_cell.length_a   1.000
_cell.length_b   1.000
_cell.length_c   1.000
_cell.angle_alpha   90.00
_cell.angle_beta   90.00
_cell.angle_gamma   90.00
#
_symmetry.space_group_name_H-M   'P 1'
#
loop_
_entity.id
_entity.type
_entity.pdbx_description
1 polymer ?
#
loop_
_entity_poly.entity_id
_entity_poly.type
_entity_poly.pdbx_seq_one_letter_code
_entity_poly.pdbx_strand_id
1 'polypeptide(L)'
;MSEKLSAERHTPDELTQELEALDMEIVRCAVICQVRLFDPGVLNRVLDNNEQVCGQYHPTAFQSLRGLLYLHFDMQRQLTQTYGADDAEHIIRRVYAYLRPRIGDQLGTLFDPHHPSA
;
A
#
# COMPACT_ATOMS: atom_id res chain seq x y z
N MET A 1 -7.24 31.35 -24.52
CA MET A 1 -7.37 30.65 -23.23
C MET A 1 -6.78 29.26 -23.38
N SER A 2 -5.47 29.16 -23.19
CA SER A 2 -4.74 27.91 -23.11
C SER A 2 -3.37 28.32 -22.64
N GLU A 3 -3.00 27.98 -21.42
CA GLU A 3 -1.62 27.67 -21.07
C GLU A 3 -1.55 27.14 -19.63
N LYS A 4 -1.11 25.88 -19.55
CA LYS A 4 -0.50 25.19 -18.41
C LYS A 4 -1.46 24.69 -17.33
N LEU A 5 -1.89 23.43 -17.51
CA LEU A 5 -1.84 22.47 -16.41
C LEU A 5 -0.38 22.49 -15.91
N SER A 6 -0.08 23.34 -14.92
CA SER A 6 1.12 23.16 -14.13
C SER A 6 0.98 21.78 -13.50
N ALA A 7 1.87 20.86 -13.87
CA ALA A 7 2.12 19.68 -13.07
C ALA A 7 2.35 20.16 -11.64
N GLU A 8 1.35 20.00 -10.78
CA GLU A 8 1.45 20.27 -9.36
C GLU A 8 2.50 19.27 -8.86
N ARG A 9 3.74 19.74 -8.78
CA ARG A 9 4.82 18.96 -8.17
C ARG A 9 4.52 18.97 -6.68
N HIS A 10 3.81 17.95 -6.20
CA HIS A 10 3.60 17.74 -4.78
C HIS A 10 4.95 17.76 -4.07
N THR A 11 4.98 18.39 -2.91
CA THR A 11 6.15 18.35 -2.04
C THR A 11 6.33 16.94 -1.47
N PRO A 12 7.55 16.58 -1.02
CA PRO A 12 7.78 15.28 -0.38
C PRO A 12 6.87 15.02 0.83
N ASP A 13 6.50 16.07 1.56
CA ASP A 13 5.61 15.95 2.73
C ASP A 13 4.16 15.67 2.32
N GLU A 14 3.64 16.37 1.31
CA GLU A 14 2.31 16.11 0.75
C GLU A 14 2.19 14.68 0.21
N LEU A 15 3.20 14.21 -0.53
CA LEU A 15 3.23 12.82 -1.01
C LEU A 15 3.32 11.81 0.13
N THR A 16 4.00 12.14 1.22
CA THR A 16 4.05 11.27 2.40
C THR A 16 2.67 11.16 3.05
N GLN A 17 1.94 12.27 3.16
CA GLN A 17 0.58 12.30 3.72
C GLN A 17 -0.42 11.57 2.82
N GLU A 18 -0.32 11.74 1.51
CA GLU A 18 -1.14 11.02 0.53
C GLU A 18 -0.90 9.51 0.59
N LEU A 19 0.37 9.08 0.68
CA LEU A 19 0.73 7.66 0.81
C LEU A 19 0.23 7.08 2.14
N GLU A 20 0.35 7.83 3.25
CA GLU A 20 -0.18 7.42 4.55
C GLU A 20 -1.71 7.24 4.50
N ALA A 21 -2.44 8.19 3.90
CA ALA A 21 -3.89 8.11 3.77
C ALA A 21 -4.33 6.92 2.90
N LEU A 22 -3.62 6.69 1.79
CA LEU A 22 -3.83 5.56 0.91
C LEU A 22 -3.62 4.22 1.64
N ASP A 23 -2.50 4.08 2.35
CA ASP A 23 -2.17 2.85 3.07
C ASP A 23 -3.15 2.58 4.22
N MET A 24 -3.64 3.62 4.90
CA MET A 24 -4.71 3.48 5.91
C MET A 24 -6.01 2.94 5.30
N GLU A 25 -6.39 3.37 4.11
CA GLU A 25 -7.59 2.85 3.43
C GLU A 25 -7.37 1.42 2.89
N ILE A 26 -6.15 1.07 2.45
CA ILE A 26 -5.77 -0.32 2.13
C ILE A 26 -5.96 -1.22 3.35
N VAL A 27 -5.41 -0.81 4.50
CA VAL A 27 -5.55 -1.53 5.77
C VAL A 27 -7.02 -1.72 6.12
N ARG A 28 -7.81 -0.65 6.05
CA ARG A 28 -9.24 -0.70 6.35
C ARG A 28 -9.97 -1.71 5.48
N CYS A 29 -9.75 -1.69 4.17
CA CYS A 29 -10.39 -2.64 3.27
C CYS A 29 -9.92 -4.08 3.52
N ALA A 30 -8.63 -4.29 3.78
CA ALA A 30 -8.09 -5.60 4.11
C ALA A 30 -8.68 -6.18 5.41
N VAL A 31 -8.85 -5.35 6.44
CA VAL A 31 -9.51 -5.73 7.71
C VAL A 31 -10.98 -6.11 7.48
N ILE A 32 -11.73 -5.31 6.70
CA ILE A 32 -13.14 -5.60 6.38
C ILE A 32 -13.29 -6.96 5.66
N CYS A 33 -12.40 -7.26 4.72
CA CYS A 33 -12.40 -8.51 3.97
C CYS A 33 -11.73 -9.69 4.72
N GLN A 34 -11.11 -9.43 5.87
CA GLN A 34 -10.24 -10.35 6.59
C GLN A 34 -9.14 -10.96 5.70
N VAL A 35 -8.46 -10.11 4.94
CA VAL A 35 -7.35 -10.50 4.05
C VAL A 35 -6.02 -10.32 4.78
N ARG A 36 -5.26 -11.41 4.92
CA ARG A 36 -3.90 -11.37 5.47
C ARG A 36 -2.89 -10.96 4.39
N LEU A 37 -2.86 -9.67 4.04
CA LEU A 37 -2.06 -9.14 2.92
C LEU A 37 -0.59 -9.52 2.93
N PHE A 38 -0.01 -9.69 4.12
CA PHE A 38 1.42 -9.97 4.31
C PHE A 38 1.73 -11.46 4.34
N ASP A 39 0.72 -12.33 4.31
CA ASP A 39 0.95 -13.76 4.11
C ASP A 39 1.52 -14.01 2.70
N PRO A 40 2.45 -14.97 2.54
CA PRO A 40 3.07 -15.28 1.26
C PRO A 40 2.05 -15.52 0.14
N GLY A 41 2.15 -14.73 -0.93
CA GLY A 41 1.33 -14.87 -2.14
C GLY A 41 -0.10 -14.31 -2.04
N VAL A 42 -0.54 -13.80 -0.88
CA VAL A 42 -1.88 -13.20 -0.76
C VAL A 42 -1.98 -11.91 -1.59
N LEU A 43 -0.99 -11.03 -1.51
CA LEU A 43 -0.93 -9.81 -2.31
C LEU A 43 -1.16 -10.07 -3.82
N ASN A 44 -0.41 -11.02 -4.39
CA ASN A 44 -0.55 -11.39 -5.81
C ASN A 44 -1.96 -11.89 -6.14
N ARG A 45 -2.53 -12.74 -5.29
CA ARG A 45 -3.90 -13.22 -5.45
C ARG A 45 -4.93 -12.09 -5.39
N VAL A 46 -4.75 -11.08 -4.53
CA VAL A 46 -5.61 -9.89 -4.52
C VAL A 46 -5.52 -9.14 -5.85
N LEU A 47 -4.31 -8.93 -6.37
CA LEU A 47 -4.09 -8.26 -7.67
C LEU A 47 -4.69 -9.04 -8.85
N ASP A 48 -4.64 -10.37 -8.80
CA ASP A 48 -5.30 -11.32 -9.73
C ASP A 48 -6.82 -11.43 -9.55
N ASN A 49 -7.42 -10.58 -8.69
CA ASN A 49 -8.85 -10.56 -8.41
C ASN A 49 -9.39 -11.89 -7.82
N ASN A 50 -8.56 -12.60 -7.06
CA ASN A 50 -8.93 -13.86 -6.43
C ASN A 50 -9.54 -13.62 -5.04
N GLU A 51 -10.87 -13.54 -4.96
CA GLU A 51 -11.64 -13.33 -3.73
C GLU A 51 -11.55 -14.48 -2.71
N GLN A 52 -10.94 -15.63 -3.07
CA GLN A 52 -10.77 -16.77 -2.15
C GLN A 52 -9.79 -16.48 -1.00
N VAL A 53 -9.07 -15.37 -1.05
CA VAL A 53 -8.19 -14.92 0.04
C VAL A 53 -8.94 -14.18 1.15
N CYS A 54 -10.21 -13.85 0.94
CA CYS A 54 -11.04 -13.18 1.94
C CYS A 54 -11.52 -14.18 2.99
N GLY A 55 -11.28 -13.89 4.28
CA GLY A 55 -11.94 -14.59 5.38
C GLY A 55 -13.43 -14.25 5.51
N GLN A 56 -13.82 -13.07 5.02
CA GLN A 56 -15.20 -12.62 4.97
C GLN A 56 -15.55 -12.08 3.58
N TYR A 57 -16.64 -12.56 3.00
CA TYR A 57 -17.10 -12.12 1.68
C TYR A 57 -17.60 -10.67 1.71
N HIS A 58 -16.86 -9.76 1.06
CA HIS A 58 -17.23 -8.35 0.93
C HIS A 58 -16.75 -7.79 -0.44
N PRO A 59 -17.44 -8.12 -1.56
CA PRO A 59 -16.93 -7.92 -2.92
C PRO A 59 -16.58 -6.46 -3.24
N THR A 60 -17.38 -5.50 -2.76
CA THR A 60 -17.10 -4.07 -2.94
C THR A 60 -15.81 -3.63 -2.23
N ALA A 61 -15.57 -4.12 -1.01
CA ALA A 61 -14.37 -3.75 -0.26
C ALA A 61 -13.14 -4.45 -0.82
N PHE A 62 -13.30 -5.66 -1.36
CA PHE A 62 -12.23 -6.37 -2.06
C PHE A 62 -11.83 -5.65 -3.36
N GLN A 63 -12.79 -5.17 -4.15
CA GLN A 63 -12.46 -4.36 -5.34
C GLN A 63 -11.78 -3.04 -4.96
N SER A 64 -12.26 -2.36 -3.91
CA SER A 64 -11.59 -1.16 -3.39
C SER A 64 -10.16 -1.48 -2.94
N LEU A 65 -9.96 -2.55 -2.17
CA LEU A 65 -8.64 -3.01 -1.74
C LEU A 65 -7.70 -3.20 -2.94
N ARG A 66 -8.15 -3.93 -3.95
CA ARG A 66 -7.38 -4.19 -5.17
C ARG A 66 -7.03 -2.89 -5.91
N GLY A 67 -8.00 -1.98 -6.08
CA GLY A 67 -7.78 -0.69 -6.73
C GLY A 67 -6.78 0.19 -5.97
N LEU A 68 -6.88 0.25 -4.64
CA LEU A 68 -5.96 1.00 -3.79
C LEU A 68 -4.54 0.42 -3.84
N LEU A 69 -4.38 -0.91 -3.91
CA LEU A 69 -3.06 -1.54 -4.10
C LEU A 69 -2.41 -1.15 -5.44
N TYR A 70 -3.18 -1.10 -6.53
CA TYR A 70 -2.65 -0.58 -7.81
C TYR A 70 -2.20 0.88 -7.69
N LEU A 71 -2.99 1.72 -7.02
CA LEU A 71 -2.65 3.12 -6.79
C LEU A 71 -1.38 3.25 -5.93
N HIS A 72 -1.21 2.40 -4.92
CA HIS A 72 -0.02 2.38 -4.06
C HIS A 72 1.24 2.09 -4.87
N PHE A 73 1.24 1.05 -5.71
CA PHE A 73 2.39 0.73 -6.55
C PHE A 73 2.69 1.80 -7.60
N ASP A 74 1.65 2.43 -8.15
CA ASP A 74 1.84 3.56 -9.07
C ASP A 74 2.50 4.75 -8.35
N MET A 75 2.03 5.08 -7.15
CA MET A 75 2.59 6.16 -6.34
C MET A 75 4.05 5.88 -5.92
N GLN A 76 4.38 4.64 -5.53
CA GLN A 76 5.77 4.24 -5.26
C GLN A 76 6.68 4.38 -6.48
N ARG A 77 6.17 4.02 -7.67
CA ARG A 77 6.89 4.21 -8.93
C ARG A 77 7.12 5.69 -9.22
N GLN A 78 6.12 6.54 -9.02
CA GLN A 78 6.23 7.99 -9.19
C GLN A 78 7.25 8.60 -8.22
N LEU A 79 7.22 8.20 -6.94
CA LEU A 79 8.20 8.62 -5.93
C LEU A 79 9.63 8.26 -6.35
N THR A 80 9.83 7.01 -6.78
CA THR A 80 11.14 6.53 -7.26
C THR A 80 11.63 7.30 -8.48
N GLN A 81 10.73 7.62 -9.42
CA GLN A 81 11.06 8.40 -10.62
C GLN A 81 11.38 9.86 -10.31
N THR A 82 10.76 10.43 -9.27
CA THR A 82 10.86 11.86 -8.94
C THR A 82 12.03 12.16 -8.01
N TYR A 83 12.25 11.31 -7.00
CA TYR A 83 13.24 11.54 -5.94
C TYR A 83 14.40 10.54 -5.95
N GLY A 84 14.29 9.47 -6.74
CA GLY A 84 15.25 8.36 -6.70
C GLY A 84 14.83 7.26 -5.72
N ALA A 85 15.48 6.10 -5.83
CA ALA A 85 15.10 4.90 -5.09
C ALA A 85 15.32 5.02 -3.58
N ASP A 86 16.41 5.68 -3.16
CA ASP A 86 16.79 5.80 -1.75
C ASP A 86 15.78 6.66 -0.96
N ASP A 87 15.46 7.85 -1.49
CA ASP A 87 14.46 8.75 -0.91
C ASP A 87 13.05 8.13 -0.90
N ALA A 88 12.67 7.46 -1.99
CA ALA A 88 11.39 6.75 -2.06
C ALA A 88 11.29 5.63 -1.00
N GLU A 89 12.35 4.85 -0.84
CA GLU A 89 12.41 3.81 0.20
C GLU A 89 12.32 4.41 1.60
N HIS A 90 12.97 5.54 1.86
CA HIS A 90 12.88 6.27 3.11
C HIS A 90 11.45 6.72 3.45
N ILE A 91 10.72 7.26 2.46
CA ILE A 91 9.32 7.67 2.61
C ILE A 91 8.44 6.45 2.92
N ILE A 92 8.57 5.37 2.15
CA ILE A 92 7.80 4.13 2.33
C ILE A 92 8.06 3.52 3.71
N ARG A 93 9.32 3.45 4.15
CA ARG A 93 9.68 2.94 5.48
C ARG A 93 9.07 3.77 6.61
N ARG A 94 8.98 5.10 6.45
CA ARG A 94 8.38 5.99 7.45
C ARG A 94 6.88 5.75 7.58
N VAL A 95 6.17 5.65 6.47
CA VAL A 95 4.73 5.33 6.45
C VAL A 95 4.51 3.95 7.10
N TYR A 96 5.29 2.94 6.72
CA TYR A 96 5.21 1.61 7.32
C TYR A 96 5.43 1.64 8.84
N ALA A 97 6.48 2.30 9.33
CA ALA A 97 6.79 2.38 10.75
C ALA A 97 5.66 3.04 11.55
N TYR A 98 4.98 4.02 10.96
CA TYR A 98 3.83 4.69 11.55
C TYR A 98 2.56 3.82 11.59
N LEU A 99 2.35 3.00 10.56
CA LEU A 99 1.19 2.12 10.45
C LEU A 99 1.32 0.82 11.26
N ARG A 100 2.54 0.28 11.40
CA ARG A 100 2.82 -0.96 12.12
C ARG A 100 2.15 -1.05 13.51
N PRO A 101 2.25 -0.06 14.41
CA PRO A 101 1.59 -0.14 15.72
C PRO A 101 0.06 -0.12 15.66
N ARG A 102 -0.54 0.38 14.56
CA ARG A 102 -2.00 0.47 14.38
C ARG A 102 -2.60 -0.81 13.80
N ILE A 103 -1.82 -1.50 12.97
CA ILE A 103 -2.23 -2.73 12.29
C ILE A 103 -1.92 -3.96 13.15
N GLY A 104 -0.84 -3.93 13.94
CA GLY A 104 -0.36 -5.11 14.66
C GLY A 104 -0.06 -6.27 13.69
N ASP A 105 -0.49 -7.49 14.04
CA ASP A 105 -0.33 -8.70 13.21
C ASP A 105 -1.60 -9.02 12.37
N GLN A 106 -2.59 -8.11 12.33
CA GLN A 106 -3.91 -8.38 11.73
C GLN A 106 -3.86 -8.72 10.23
N LEU A 107 -2.84 -8.24 9.53
CA LEU A 107 -2.64 -8.47 8.11
C LEU A 107 -1.58 -9.55 7.82
N GLY A 108 -1.13 -10.27 8.86
CA GLY A 108 0.04 -11.16 8.81
C GLY A 108 1.33 -10.44 9.18
N THR A 109 2.45 -11.17 9.20
CA THR A 109 3.74 -10.65 9.63
C THR A 109 4.55 -10.16 8.42
N LEU A 110 4.65 -8.85 8.23
CA LEU A 110 5.31 -8.21 7.08
C LEU A 110 6.83 -8.47 7.04
N PHE A 111 7.44 -8.69 8.20
CA PHE A 111 8.82 -9.11 8.35
C PHE A 111 8.88 -10.09 9.52
N ASP A 112 9.06 -11.37 9.21
CA ASP A 112 9.56 -12.29 10.22
C ASP A 112 11.10 -12.05 10.32
N PRO A 113 11.62 -11.61 11.47
CA PRO A 113 13.06 -11.42 11.64
C PRO A 113 13.86 -12.74 11.57
N HIS A 114 13.21 -13.90 11.44
CA HIS A 114 13.82 -15.21 11.25
C HIS A 114 13.82 -15.71 9.81
N HIS A 115 13.71 -14.84 8.80
CA HIS A 115 14.08 -15.24 7.44
C HIS A 115 15.59 -15.02 7.20
N PRO A 116 16.45 -16.05 7.32
CA PRO A 116 17.81 -15.94 6.81
C PRO A 116 17.69 -15.79 5.29
N SER A 117 18.21 -14.70 4.74
CA SER A 117 18.54 -14.64 3.32
C SER A 117 19.44 -15.82 3.00
N ALA A 118 18.93 -16.75 2.18
CA ALA A 118 19.71 -17.79 1.53
C ALA A 118 20.02 -17.36 0.09
#